data_AF-A0A0A8YI59-F1
#
_entry.id   AF-A0A0A8YI59-F1
#
_cell.length_a   1.000
_cell.length_b   1.000
_cell.length_c   1.000
_cell.angle_alpha   90.00
_cell.angle_beta   90.00
_cell.angle_gamma   90.00
#
_symmetry.space_group_name_H-M   'P 1'
#
loop_
_entity.id
_entity.type
_entity.pdbx_description
1 polymer ?
#
loop_
_entity_poly.entity_id
_entity_poly.type
_entity_poly.pdbx_seq_one_letter_code
_entity_poly.pdbx_strand_id
1 'polypeptide(L)'
;MKKLLRNSERFEYHASPRMVPHLFKPEVKYVKLTIEKYIPCLKKIKVAVKGASPMLRKMSEEDGQLIARYFGVCKEDVWRPSLVAFPRFQLSPSVVHKVPHSFRTTDMLTDAMQQIQDTSFF
;
A
#
# COMPACT_ATOMS: atom_id res chain seq x y z
N MET A 1 -10.87 -23.16 46.75
CA MET A 1 -9.63 -23.58 46.06
C MET A 1 -9.78 -25.04 45.63
N LYS A 2 -10.08 -25.30 44.35
CA LYS A 2 -10.22 -26.67 43.82
C LYS A 2 -8.99 -27.01 43.00
N LYS A 3 -8.30 -28.08 43.40
CA LYS A 3 -7.14 -28.66 42.71
C LYS A 3 -7.59 -29.20 41.36
N LEU A 4 -6.93 -28.79 40.27
CA LEU A 4 -7.00 -29.48 38.98
C LEU A 4 -5.59 -29.93 38.59
N LEU A 5 -5.15 -31.00 39.25
CA LEU A 5 -4.12 -31.88 38.70
C LEU A 5 -4.70 -32.48 37.41
N ARG A 6 -4.24 -32.01 36.25
CA ARG A 6 -4.49 -32.74 34.99
C ARG A 6 -3.44 -33.84 34.88
N ASN A 7 -3.92 -35.08 34.99
CA ASN A 7 -3.19 -36.31 34.66
C ASN A 7 -2.43 -36.16 33.34
N SER A 8 -1.12 -36.37 33.36
CA SER A 8 -0.25 -36.43 32.18
C SER A 8 -0.36 -37.74 31.40
N GLU A 9 -1.15 -38.71 31.88
CA GLU A 9 -1.24 -40.05 31.28
C GLU A 9 -2.27 -40.19 30.15
N ARG A 10 -3.19 -39.23 29.99
CA ARG A 10 -4.13 -39.21 28.86
C ARG A 10 -4.25 -37.80 28.31
N PHE A 11 -3.29 -37.42 27.47
CA PHE A 11 -3.51 -36.34 26.53
C PHE A 11 -4.35 -36.89 25.36
N GLU A 12 -5.64 -36.57 25.34
CA GLU A 12 -6.49 -36.87 24.19
C GLU A 12 -6.08 -36.00 23.01
N TYR A 13 -5.47 -36.63 22.01
CA TYR A 13 -5.10 -35.95 20.78
C TYR A 13 -6.36 -35.55 20.02
N HIS A 14 -6.57 -34.25 19.85
CA HIS A 14 -7.60 -33.76 18.94
C HIS A 14 -7.22 -34.20 17.53
N ALA A 15 -8.14 -34.85 16.81
CA ALA A 15 -7.98 -35.32 15.43
C ALA A 15 -7.94 -34.17 14.40
N SER A 16 -7.40 -33.01 14.78
CA SER A 16 -7.22 -31.89 13.87
C SER A 16 -6.08 -32.23 12.91
N PRO A 17 -6.27 -32.13 11.58
CA PRO A 17 -5.20 -32.29 10.61
C PRO A 17 -4.01 -31.33 10.82
N ARG A 18 -4.21 -30.26 11.61
CA ARG A 18 -3.20 -29.25 11.93
C ARG A 18 -2.41 -29.55 13.21
N MET A 19 -2.80 -30.55 13.99
CA MET A 19 -2.07 -30.94 15.19
C MET A 19 -1.02 -32.01 14.83
N VAL A 20 0.25 -31.59 14.81
CA VAL A 20 1.38 -32.52 14.70
C VAL A 20 1.75 -32.98 16.12
N PRO A 21 1.63 -34.27 16.45
CA PRO A 21 2.04 -34.77 17.77
C PRO A 21 3.51 -34.46 18.04
N HIS A 22 3.85 -34.04 19.27
CA HIS A 22 5.23 -33.80 19.69
C HIS A 22 6.14 -35.05 19.63
N LEU A 23 5.56 -36.23 19.40
CA LEU A 23 6.26 -37.47 19.09
C LEU A 23 7.05 -37.38 17.77
N PHE A 24 6.57 -36.57 16.82
CA PHE A 24 7.25 -36.32 15.56
C PHE A 24 8.19 -35.13 15.72
N LYS A 25 9.50 -35.42 15.77
CA LYS A 25 10.57 -34.41 15.69
C LYS A 25 11.08 -34.39 14.26
N PRO A 26 10.53 -33.56 13.36
CA PRO A 26 11.01 -33.50 11.99
C PRO A 26 12.46 -33.03 11.97
N GLU A 27 13.30 -33.77 11.26
CA GLU A 27 14.68 -33.39 11.03
C GLU A 27 14.72 -32.26 10.00
N VAL A 28 15.34 -31.13 10.38
CA VAL A 28 15.44 -29.96 9.50
C VAL A 28 16.49 -30.25 8.42
N LYS A 29 16.05 -30.44 7.17
CA LYS A 29 16.93 -30.57 6.02
C LYS A 29 17.10 -29.21 5.34
N TYR A 30 18.32 -28.67 5.37
CA TYR A 30 18.68 -27.47 4.65
C TYR A 30 19.09 -27.84 3.23
N VAL A 31 18.38 -27.31 2.24
CA VAL A 31 18.73 -27.45 0.82
C VAL A 31 19.24 -26.09 0.34
N LYS A 32 20.50 -26.04 -0.09
CA LYS A 32 21.07 -24.86 -0.74
C LYS A 32 20.57 -24.80 -2.17
N LEU A 33 19.57 -23.97 -2.43
CA LEU A 33 19.06 -23.74 -3.78
C LEU A 33 19.98 -22.75 -4.50
N THR A 34 20.72 -23.21 -5.49
CA THR A 34 21.46 -22.36 -6.43
C THR A 34 20.51 -21.85 -7.50
N ILE A 35 19.83 -20.74 -7.22
CA ILE A 35 18.94 -20.06 -8.18
C ILE A 35 19.80 -19.21 -9.14
N GLU A 36 20.64 -19.85 -9.94
CA GLU A 36 21.46 -19.14 -10.93
C GLU A 36 20.73 -18.99 -12.27
N LYS A 37 19.74 -19.84 -12.56
CA LYS A 37 19.25 -20.03 -13.93
C LYS A 37 17.92 -19.35 -14.29
N TYR A 38 17.11 -18.95 -13.31
CA TYR A 38 15.72 -18.50 -13.57
C TYR A 38 15.37 -17.10 -13.10
N ILE A 39 16.31 -16.37 -12.49
CA ILE A 39 16.11 -14.94 -12.25
C ILE A 39 16.93 -14.23 -13.31
N PRO A 40 16.32 -13.65 -14.36
CA PRO A 40 17.02 -12.65 -15.13
C PRO A 40 17.36 -11.54 -14.15
N CYS A 41 18.63 -11.45 -13.76
CA CYS A 41 19.17 -10.25 -13.15
C CYS A 41 19.05 -9.16 -14.22
N LEU A 42 17.86 -8.55 -14.30
CA LEU A 42 17.64 -7.29 -14.97
C LEU A 42 18.68 -6.37 -14.37
N LYS A 43 19.77 -6.14 -15.13
CA LYS A 43 20.73 -5.07 -14.87
C LYS A 43 19.87 -3.91 -14.43
N LYS A 44 20.09 -3.38 -13.22
CA LYS A 44 19.37 -2.21 -12.72
C LYS A 44 19.46 -1.19 -13.85
N ILE A 45 18.41 -1.09 -14.65
CA ILE A 45 18.27 -0.03 -15.61
C ILE A 45 18.34 1.14 -14.67
N LYS A 46 19.41 1.93 -14.78
CA LYS A 46 19.32 3.31 -14.35
C LYS A 46 18.13 3.78 -15.16
N VAL A 47 16.95 3.74 -14.53
CA VAL A 47 15.81 4.50 -14.98
C VAL A 47 16.38 5.88 -14.86
N ALA A 48 16.99 6.34 -15.96
CA ALA A 48 17.07 7.74 -16.23
C ALA A 48 15.64 8.16 -15.99
N VAL A 49 15.45 8.90 -14.89
CA VAL A 49 14.22 9.61 -14.60
C VAL A 49 14.04 10.52 -15.80
N LYS A 50 13.51 9.94 -16.88
CA LYS A 50 13.27 10.61 -18.13
C LYS A 50 12.09 11.50 -17.79
N GLY A 51 12.43 12.74 -17.47
CA GLY A 51 11.51 13.83 -17.26
C GLY A 51 10.74 13.73 -15.96
N ALA A 52 11.24 14.41 -14.93
CA ALA A 52 10.33 15.11 -14.05
C ALA A 52 9.56 16.16 -14.90
N SER A 53 8.43 15.75 -15.48
CA SER A 53 7.32 16.53 -16.05
C SER A 53 7.62 17.54 -17.19
N PRO A 54 6.60 17.86 -17.99
CA PRO A 54 6.18 19.25 -18.00
C PRO A 54 4.66 19.32 -17.87
N MET A 55 4.16 19.12 -16.65
CA MET A 55 2.90 19.74 -16.28
C MET A 55 2.86 19.93 -14.77
N LEU A 56 3.85 20.66 -14.25
CA LEU A 56 3.54 21.61 -13.19
C LEU A 56 2.56 22.62 -13.83
N ARG A 57 1.27 22.25 -13.86
CA ARG A 57 0.19 23.22 -14.03
C ARG A 57 0.51 24.28 -12.99
N LYS A 58 0.85 25.50 -13.45
CA LYS A 58 1.15 26.61 -12.53
C LYS A 58 0.04 26.62 -11.50
N MET A 59 0.40 26.45 -10.23
CA MET A 59 -0.56 26.37 -9.15
C MET A 59 -1.35 27.68 -9.15
N SER A 60 -2.66 27.56 -9.34
CA SER A 60 -3.51 28.75 -9.43
C SER A 60 -3.54 29.46 -8.08
N GLU A 61 -3.77 30.77 -8.07
CA GLU A 61 -3.84 31.53 -6.81
C GLU A 61 -4.94 30.99 -5.89
N GLU A 62 -6.05 30.51 -6.46
CA GLU A 62 -7.14 29.87 -5.71
C GLU A 62 -6.70 28.56 -5.04
N ASP A 63 -5.91 27.74 -5.75
CA ASP A 63 -5.40 26.47 -5.21
C ASP A 63 -4.39 26.74 -4.08
N GLY A 64 -3.59 27.81 -4.21
CA GLY A 64 -2.68 28.30 -3.17
C GLY A 64 -3.39 28.75 -1.91
N GLN A 65 -4.44 29.54 -2.05
CA GLN A 65 -5.26 29.95 -0.91
C GLN A 65 -5.96 28.77 -0.25
N LEU A 66 -6.43 27.78 -1.02
CA LEU A 66 -7.06 26.57 -0.49
C LEU A 66 -6.08 25.75 0.36
N ILE A 67 -4.87 25.50 -0.14
CA ILE A 67 -3.82 24.79 0.60
C ILE A 67 -3.44 25.55 1.87
N ALA A 68 -3.26 26.88 1.77
CA ALA A 68 -2.92 27.72 2.92
C ALA A 68 -4.02 27.69 4.00
N ARG A 69 -5.30 27.68 3.62
CA ARG A 69 -6.41 27.51 4.57
C ARG A 69 -6.43 26.11 5.16
N TYR A 70 -6.27 25.08 4.33
CA TYR A 70 -6.34 23.68 4.74
C TYR A 70 -5.28 23.31 5.79
N PHE A 71 -4.05 23.80 5.62
CA PHE A 71 -2.96 23.58 6.58
C PHE A 71 -2.82 24.68 7.63
N GLY A 72 -3.30 25.89 7.35
CA GLY A 72 -3.22 27.04 8.26
C GLY A 72 -4.26 27.05 9.38
N VAL A 73 -5.39 26.33 9.20
CA VAL A 73 -6.43 26.14 10.23
C VAL A 73 -6.00 25.16 11.33
N CYS A 74 -4.83 24.52 11.22
CA CYS A 74 -4.17 23.71 12.26
C CYS A 74 -3.77 24.47 13.54
N LYS A 75 -4.42 25.58 13.86
CA LYS A 75 -4.37 26.19 15.20
C LYS A 75 -5.36 25.54 16.18
N GLU A 76 -6.28 24.72 15.66
CA GLU A 76 -7.11 23.82 16.47
C GLU A 76 -6.34 22.52 16.76
N ASP A 77 -6.47 22.00 17.99
CA ASP A 77 -5.67 20.92 18.59
C ASP A 77 -5.68 19.59 17.81
N VAL A 78 -6.56 19.44 16.81
CA VAL A 78 -6.73 18.20 16.03
C VAL A 78 -6.90 18.50 14.54
N TRP A 79 -5.83 18.34 13.76
CA TRP A 79 -5.90 18.34 12.30
C TRP A 79 -6.64 17.10 11.77
N ARG A 80 -7.64 17.31 10.90
CA ARG A 80 -8.41 16.23 10.26
C ARG A 80 -8.08 16.12 8.77
N PRO A 81 -7.34 15.07 8.35
CA PRO A 81 -7.06 14.84 6.94
C PRO A 81 -8.35 14.55 6.16
N SER A 82 -8.45 15.11 4.97
CA SER A 82 -9.58 14.96 4.06
C SER A 82 -9.07 14.44 2.72
N LEU A 83 -9.73 13.39 2.23
CA LEU A 83 -9.45 12.81 0.93
C LEU A 83 -10.14 13.56 -0.21
N VAL A 84 -11.02 14.51 0.08
CA VAL A 84 -11.84 15.22 -0.92
C VAL A 84 -11.58 16.72 -0.96
N ALA A 85 -10.67 17.23 -0.11
CA ALA A 85 -10.34 18.65 -0.06
C ALA A 85 -9.68 19.17 -1.34
N PHE A 86 -9.06 18.28 -2.13
CA PHE A 86 -8.21 18.63 -3.27
C PHE A 86 -8.62 17.88 -4.55
N PRO A 87 -9.85 18.06 -5.06
CA PRO A 87 -10.36 17.28 -6.20
C PRO A 87 -9.58 17.57 -7.50
N ARG A 88 -9.13 18.81 -7.71
CA ARG A 88 -8.33 19.19 -8.89
C ARG A 88 -6.97 18.49 -8.94
N PHE A 89 -6.44 18.07 -7.80
CA PHE A 89 -5.16 17.36 -7.72
C PHE A 89 -5.31 15.85 -7.94
N GLN A 90 -6.54 15.35 -8.07
CA GLN A 90 -6.83 13.93 -8.33
C GLN A 90 -7.04 13.62 -9.82
N LEU A 91 -7.03 14.64 -10.67
CA LEU A 91 -7.21 14.54 -12.12
C LEU A 91 -5.96 14.07 -12.84
N SER A 92 -4.82 14.09 -12.16
CA SER A 92 -3.57 13.61 -12.70
C SER A 92 -2.83 12.76 -11.66
N PRO A 93 -2.08 11.73 -12.10
CA PRO A 93 -1.27 10.95 -11.19
C PRO A 93 -0.20 11.82 -10.54
N SER A 94 -0.07 11.72 -9.21
CA SER A 94 0.97 12.44 -8.47
C SER A 94 2.36 11.83 -8.71
N VAL A 95 3.42 12.57 -8.36
CA VAL A 95 4.79 12.07 -8.48
C VAL A 95 5.05 10.96 -7.46
N VAL A 96 5.56 9.83 -7.93
CA VAL A 96 5.91 8.67 -7.09
C VAL A 96 7.41 8.60 -6.80
N HIS A 97 7.78 8.19 -5.59
CA HIS A 97 9.19 8.00 -5.22
C HIS A 97 9.67 6.55 -5.41
N LYS A 98 9.07 5.60 -4.68
CA LYS A 98 9.44 4.17 -4.71
C LYS A 98 8.28 3.23 -5.02
N VAL A 99 7.07 3.60 -4.62
CA VAL A 99 5.87 2.78 -4.81
C VAL A 99 5.10 3.33 -6.01
N PRO A 100 4.95 2.57 -7.10
CA PRO A 100 4.17 2.99 -8.25
C PRO A 100 2.68 3.06 -7.90
N HIS A 101 1.93 3.84 -8.68
CA HIS A 101 0.47 3.88 -8.56
C HIS A 101 -0.14 2.52 -8.88
N SER A 102 -1.22 2.18 -8.18
CA SER A 102 -2.01 1.00 -8.49
C SER A 102 -2.90 1.26 -9.71
N PHE A 103 -3.33 0.19 -10.39
CA PHE A 103 -4.34 0.27 -11.46
C PHE A 103 -5.61 1.00 -11.02
N ARG A 104 -6.04 0.82 -9.75
CA ARG A 104 -7.19 1.53 -9.20
C ARG A 104 -6.99 3.05 -9.15
N THR A 105 -5.75 3.50 -8.98
CA THR A 105 -5.43 4.93 -8.87
C THR A 105 -5.35 5.56 -10.27
N THR A 106 -4.62 4.93 -11.19
CA THR A 106 -4.41 5.50 -12.53
C THR A 106 -5.63 5.30 -13.43
N ASP A 107 -6.15 4.09 -13.55
CA ASP A 107 -7.07 3.73 -14.64
C ASP A 107 -8.54 3.76 -14.18
N MET A 108 -8.79 3.88 -12.88
CA MET A 108 -10.15 3.98 -12.34
C MET A 108 -10.41 5.35 -11.74
N LEU A 109 -9.66 5.72 -10.70
CA LEU A 109 -9.92 6.99 -10.00
C LEU A 109 -9.63 8.19 -10.89
N THR A 110 -8.45 8.23 -11.52
CA THR A 110 -8.04 9.40 -12.32
C THR A 110 -8.96 9.56 -13.54
N ASP A 111 -9.24 8.47 -14.26
CA ASP A 111 -10.15 8.47 -15.41
C ASP A 111 -11.57 8.91 -15.05
N ALA A 112 -12.12 8.42 -13.94
CA ALA A 112 -13.44 8.84 -13.47
C ALA A 112 -13.45 10.32 -13.09
N MET A 113 -12.42 10.81 -12.39
CA MET A 113 -12.32 12.22 -12.01
C MET A 113 -12.18 13.13 -13.24
N GLN A 114 -11.45 12.71 -14.27
CA GLN A 114 -11.33 13.45 -15.52
C GLN A 114 -12.67 13.54 -16.25
N GLN A 115 -13.41 12.45 -16.35
CA GLN A 115 -14.75 12.43 -16.96
C GLN A 115 -15.74 13.34 -16.22
N ILE A 116 -15.68 13.40 -14.89
CA ILE A 116 -16.55 14.29 -14.09
C ILE A 116 -16.20 15.76 -14.33
N GLN A 117 -14.93 16.08 -14.59
CA GLN A 117 -14.52 17.47 -14.80
C GLN A 117 -14.75 17.95 -16.24
N ASP A 118 -14.76 17.05 -17.22
CA ASP A 118 -15.05 17.39 -18.61
C ASP A 118 -16.53 17.82 -18.74
N THR A 119 -16.78 19.11 -18.52
CA THR A 119 -18.09 19.77 -18.64
C THR A 119 -18.66 19.74 -20.05
N SER A 120 -18.01 19.09 -21.02
CA SER A 120 -18.50 18.90 -22.38
C SER A 120 -19.69 17.93 -22.49
N PHE A 121 -20.08 17.27 -21.39
CA PHE A 121 -21.23 16.37 -21.33
C PHE A 121 -22.52 17.02 -20.79
N PHE A 122 -22.52 18.35 -20.56
CA PHE A 122 -23.71 19.14 -20.23
C PHE A 122 -23.85 20.37 -21.13
#